data_AF-A0A2E1JMC5-F1
#
_entry.id   AF-A0A2E1JMC5-F1
#
_cell.length_a   1.000
_cell.length_b   1.000
_cell.length_c   1.000
_cell.angle_alpha   90.00
_cell.angle_beta   90.00
_cell.angle_gamma   90.00
#
_symmetry.space_group_name_H-M   'P 1'
#
loop_
_entity.id
_entity.type
_entity.pdbx_description
1 polymer ?
#
loop_
_entity_poly.entity_id
_entity_poly.type
_entity_poly.pdbx_seq_one_letter_code
_entity_poly.pdbx_strand_id
1 'polypeptide(L)'
;AGAICWFDKGITDSWAHGQSIIECLGFVDGICCPHYDEEPERIPFVKKSLSSHEIESCIALEGYSALHIIDDIPTKIISFKNNKKCFDVRLHEDNICTTTINDAELVVL
;
A
#
# COMPACT_ATOMS: atom_id res chain seq x y z
N ALA A 1 -7.02 -5.16 -7.42
CA ALA A 1 -8.46 -5.33 -7.12
C ALA A 1 -8.71 -6.10 -5.81
N GLY A 2 -8.30 -7.37 -5.70
CA GLY A 2 -8.61 -8.19 -4.51
C GLY A 2 -7.96 -7.74 -3.20
N ALA A 3 -6.75 -7.17 -3.23
CA ALA A 3 -6.10 -6.66 -2.01
C ALA A 3 -6.77 -5.38 -1.49
N ILE A 4 -6.97 -4.39 -2.38
CA ILE A 4 -7.46 -3.07 -1.97
C ILE A 4 -8.87 -3.09 -1.39
N CYS A 5 -9.74 -4.02 -1.82
CA CYS A 5 -11.14 -4.02 -1.38
C CYS A 5 -11.32 -4.32 0.11
N TRP A 6 -10.31 -4.88 0.78
CA TRP A 6 -10.34 -5.13 2.22
C TRP A 6 -10.16 -3.86 3.05
N PHE A 7 -9.48 -2.86 2.51
CA PHE A 7 -9.12 -1.64 3.24
C PHE A 7 -10.27 -0.63 3.27
N ASP A 8 -10.14 0.46 4.03
CA ASP A 8 -11.06 1.60 3.92
C ASP A 8 -11.05 2.19 2.52
N LYS A 9 -9.84 2.35 1.95
CA LYS A 9 -9.65 2.88 0.60
C LYS A 9 -8.58 2.12 -0.19
N GLY A 10 -8.68 2.24 -1.51
CA GLY A 10 -7.77 1.60 -2.45
C GLY A 10 -7.26 2.55 -3.51
N ILE A 11 -5.96 2.50 -3.80
CA ILE A 11 -5.41 3.17 -4.98
C ILE A 11 -5.52 2.23 -6.18
N THR A 12 -6.17 2.67 -7.25
CA THR A 12 -6.37 1.87 -8.46
C THR A 12 -6.54 2.74 -9.70
N ASP A 13 -6.18 2.18 -10.85
CA ASP A 13 -6.37 2.70 -12.20
C ASP A 13 -7.48 1.94 -12.95
N SER A 14 -8.10 0.93 -12.33
CA SER A 14 -9.08 0.06 -12.98
C SER A 14 -10.46 0.72 -13.18
N TRP A 15 -10.67 1.89 -12.59
CA TRP A 15 -11.97 2.59 -12.58
C TRP A 15 -11.97 3.93 -13.33
N ALA A 16 -10.84 4.64 -13.36
CA ALA A 16 -10.74 5.99 -13.89
C ALA A 16 -9.73 6.08 -15.04
N HIS A 17 -9.67 7.24 -15.71
CA HIS A 17 -8.61 7.55 -16.67
C HIS A 17 -7.31 7.89 -15.92
N GLY A 18 -6.71 6.88 -15.27
CA GLY A 18 -5.51 7.00 -14.46
C GLY A 18 -5.71 6.56 -13.01
N GLN A 19 -4.66 6.73 -12.20
CA GLN A 19 -4.68 6.39 -10.78
C GLN A 19 -5.70 7.24 -10.02
N SER A 20 -6.42 6.59 -9.11
CA SER A 20 -7.46 7.20 -8.27
C SER A 20 -7.52 6.51 -6.92
N ILE A 21 -8.02 7.22 -5.91
CA ILE A 21 -8.36 6.66 -4.60
C ILE A 21 -9.87 6.40 -4.60
N ILE A 22 -10.29 5.19 -4.22
CA ILE A 22 -11.69 4.80 -4.12
C ILE A 22 -12.00 4.28 -2.71
N GLU A 23 -13.23 4.46 -2.26
CA GLU A 23 -13.75 3.80 -1.06
C GLU A 23 -13.86 2.29 -1.29
N CYS A 24 -13.59 1.50 -0.26
CA CYS A 24 -13.57 0.04 -0.28
C CYS A 24 -14.46 -0.52 0.86
N LEU A 25 -14.29 -1.78 1.28
CA LEU A 25 -15.21 -2.42 2.23
C LEU A 25 -14.95 -2.06 3.69
N GLY A 26 -13.76 -1.55 4.03
CA GLY A 26 -13.41 -1.14 5.40
C GLY A 26 -13.34 -2.29 6.40
N PHE A 27 -12.77 -3.43 6.00
CA PHE A 27 -12.45 -4.52 6.94
C PHE A 27 -11.07 -4.37 7.59
N VAL A 28 -10.21 -3.56 6.98
CA VAL A 28 -8.87 -3.21 7.47
C VAL A 28 -8.72 -1.70 7.41
N ASP A 29 -8.26 -1.10 8.50
CA ASP A 29 -8.07 0.34 8.56
C ASP A 29 -6.97 0.81 7.58
N GLY A 30 -7.23 1.92 6.90
CA GLY A 30 -6.25 2.62 6.07
C GLY A 30 -6.40 2.42 4.56
N ILE A 31 -5.31 2.66 3.83
CA ILE A 31 -5.33 2.78 2.36
C ILE A 31 -4.32 1.84 1.75
N CYS A 32 -4.72 1.00 0.80
CA CYS A 32 -3.83 0.07 0.12
C CYS A 32 -3.45 0.53 -1.30
N CYS A 33 -2.16 0.50 -1.62
CA CYS A 33 -1.61 0.67 -2.95
C CYS A 33 -0.90 -0.62 -3.41
N PRO A 34 -1.51 -1.44 -4.26
CA PRO A 34 -0.86 -2.64 -4.79
C PRO A 34 0.11 -2.27 -5.92
N HIS A 35 0.94 -3.23 -6.34
CA HIS A 35 1.84 -3.12 -7.51
C HIS A 35 2.77 -1.89 -7.46
N TYR A 36 3.19 -1.50 -6.25
CA TYR A 36 3.82 -0.20 -5.98
C TYR A 36 5.07 0.06 -6.84
N ASP A 37 5.82 -0.99 -7.18
CA ASP A 37 7.05 -0.94 -7.97
C ASP A 37 6.88 -1.40 -9.43
N GLU A 38 5.72 -1.96 -9.80
CA GLU A 38 5.51 -2.54 -11.14
C GLU A 38 4.96 -1.51 -12.13
N GLU A 39 4.14 -0.56 -11.65
CA GLU A 39 3.51 0.46 -12.47
C GLU A 39 4.19 1.82 -12.27
N PRO A 40 4.69 2.47 -13.34
CA PRO A 40 5.50 3.69 -13.23
C PRO A 40 4.75 4.86 -12.58
N GLU A 41 3.42 4.88 -12.66
CA GLU A 41 2.56 5.94 -12.12
C GLU A 41 2.27 5.79 -10.61
N ARG A 42 2.53 4.63 -10.00
CA ARG A 42 2.15 4.36 -8.59
C ARG A 42 2.90 5.25 -7.61
N ILE A 43 4.22 5.24 -7.68
CA ILE A 43 5.07 6.06 -6.79
C ILE A 43 4.78 7.56 -6.98
N PRO A 44 4.72 8.11 -8.21
CA PRO A 44 4.32 9.50 -8.43
C PRO A 44 2.94 9.84 -7.88
N PHE A 45 1.95 8.97 -8.07
CA PHE A 45 0.60 9.20 -7.58
C PHE A 45 0.54 9.22 -6.05
N VAL A 46 1.12 8.21 -5.39
CA VAL A 46 1.20 8.16 -3.91
C VAL A 46 1.90 9.41 -3.37
N LYS A 47 3.03 9.81 -3.96
CA LYS A 47 3.74 11.02 -3.54
C LYS A 47 2.88 12.27 -3.70
N LYS A 48 2.17 12.39 -4.82
CA LYS A 48 1.28 13.53 -5.08
C LYS A 48 0.16 13.59 -4.05
N SER A 49 -0.56 12.48 -3.81
CA SER A 49 -1.68 12.43 -2.85
C SER A 49 -1.24 12.71 -1.42
N LEU A 50 -0.04 12.27 -1.01
CA LEU A 50 0.55 12.62 0.28
C LEU A 50 0.90 14.11 0.35
N SER A 51 1.66 14.63 -0.62
CA SER A 51 2.07 16.04 -0.61
C SER A 51 0.89 17.02 -0.72
N SER A 52 -0.21 16.61 -1.36
CA SER A 52 -1.45 17.40 -1.42
C SER A 52 -2.36 17.22 -0.22
N HIS A 53 -1.97 16.42 0.79
CA HIS A 53 -2.78 16.09 1.97
C HIS A 53 -4.15 15.46 1.60
N GLU A 54 -4.22 14.75 0.46
CA GLU A 54 -5.40 13.95 0.10
C GLU A 54 -5.48 12.69 0.96
N ILE A 55 -4.31 12.15 1.31
CA ILE A 55 -4.12 11.02 2.25
C ILE A 55 -2.95 11.34 3.17
N GLU A 56 -2.95 10.76 4.38
CA GLU A 56 -1.84 10.90 5.34
C GLU A 56 -0.85 9.73 5.24
N SER A 57 -1.34 8.54 4.85
CA SER A 57 -0.54 7.34 4.68
C SER A 57 -1.19 6.33 3.74
N CYS A 58 -0.40 5.37 3.25
CA CYS A 58 -0.90 4.16 2.63
C CYS A 58 0.05 2.98 2.85
N ILE A 59 -0.53 1.78 2.94
CA ILE A 59 0.20 0.52 2.83
C ILE A 59 0.47 0.24 1.36
N ALA A 60 1.73 0.26 0.97
CA ALA A 60 2.18 0.01 -0.39
C ALA A 60 2.75 -1.41 -0.52
N LEU A 61 2.18 -2.22 -1.42
CA LEU A 61 2.60 -3.59 -1.68
C LEU A 61 3.40 -3.63 -2.97
N GLU A 62 4.64 -4.11 -2.93
CA GLU A 62 5.35 -4.44 -4.17
C GLU A 62 4.65 -5.59 -4.90
N GLY A 63 4.87 -5.68 -6.20
CA GLY A 63 4.58 -6.87 -6.99
C GLY A 63 5.17 -8.12 -6.35
N TYR A 64 4.48 -9.26 -6.46
CA TYR A 64 4.91 -10.52 -5.86
C TYR A 64 5.13 -10.45 -4.33
N SER A 65 4.44 -9.55 -3.64
CA SER A 65 4.35 -9.55 -2.17
C SER A 65 2.90 -9.73 -1.71
N ALA A 66 2.73 -10.25 -0.50
CA ALA A 66 1.46 -10.21 0.23
C ALA A 66 1.69 -9.78 1.67
N LEU A 67 0.72 -9.06 2.23
CA LEU A 67 0.68 -8.67 3.62
C LEU A 67 -0.40 -9.48 4.34
N HIS A 68 -0.03 -10.20 5.38
CA HIS A 68 -0.95 -10.90 6.26
C HIS A 68 -1.29 -10.02 7.46
N ILE A 69 -2.57 -9.78 7.69
CA ILE A 69 -3.09 -8.89 8.73
C ILE A 69 -4.04 -9.70 9.61
N ILE A 70 -3.92 -9.53 10.93
CA ILE A 70 -4.84 -10.08 11.93
C ILE A 70 -5.28 -8.92 12.81
N ASP A 71 -6.60 -8.64 12.87
CA ASP A 71 -7.18 -7.57 13.69
C ASP A 71 -6.43 -6.23 13.51
N ASP A 72 -6.30 -5.78 12.26
CA ASP A 72 -5.55 -4.56 11.84
C ASP A 72 -4.05 -4.55 12.11
N ILE A 73 -3.49 -5.64 12.65
CA ILE A 73 -2.06 -5.75 12.93
C ILE A 73 -1.38 -6.51 11.79
N PRO A 74 -0.45 -5.88 11.05
CA PRO A 74 0.40 -6.60 10.10
C PRO A 74 1.26 -7.62 10.82
N THR A 75 1.15 -8.89 10.44
CA THR A 75 1.84 -10.00 11.12
C THR A 75 2.90 -10.67 10.26
N LYS A 76 2.70 -10.76 8.94
CA LYS A 76 3.67 -11.36 8.02
C LYS A 76 3.73 -10.61 6.69
N ILE A 77 4.94 -10.50 6.14
CA ILE A 77 5.18 -10.14 4.74
C ILE A 77 5.58 -11.42 4.03
N ILE A 78 4.86 -11.79 2.98
CA ILE A 78 5.16 -12.96 2.16
C ILE A 78 5.74 -12.46 0.84
N SER A 79 7.01 -12.78 0.59
CA SER A 79 7.72 -12.47 -0.65
C SER A 79 7.74 -13.71 -1.54
N PHE A 80 7.11 -13.63 -2.70
CA PHE A 80 7.12 -14.72 -3.71
C PHE A 80 8.27 -14.60 -4.72
N LYS A 81 9.01 -13.48 -4.69
CA LYS A 81 10.11 -13.22 -5.64
C LYS A 81 11.03 -12.16 -5.07
N ASN A 82 12.34 -12.29 -5.27
CA ASN A 82 13.35 -11.23 -5.08
C ASN A 82 13.24 -10.42 -3.77
N ASN A 83 12.82 -11.03 -2.66
CA ASN A 83 12.61 -10.36 -1.37
C ASN A 83 11.70 -9.12 -1.45
N LYS A 84 10.62 -9.22 -2.24
CA LYS A 84 9.62 -8.16 -2.42
C LYS A 84 8.93 -7.83 -1.10
N LYS A 85 8.66 -6.56 -0.88
CA LYS A 85 8.28 -5.98 0.42
C LYS A 85 6.91 -5.32 0.40
N CYS A 86 6.43 -5.06 1.61
CA CYS A 86 5.33 -4.16 1.87
C CYS A 86 5.84 -2.99 2.72
N PHE A 87 5.32 -1.79 2.47
CA PHE A 87 5.77 -0.55 3.09
C PHE A 87 4.60 0.19 3.72
N ASP A 88 4.86 0.88 4.83
CA ASP A 88 4.09 2.04 5.25
C ASP A 88 4.70 3.29 4.58
N VAL A 89 3.92 3.97 3.75
CA VAL A 89 4.32 5.23 3.11
C VAL A 89 3.48 6.34 3.72
N ARG A 90 4.13 7.30 4.37
CA ARG A 90 3.45 8.28 5.22
C ARG A 90 4.04 9.67 5.07
N LEU A 91 3.21 10.69 5.22
CA LEU A 91 3.65 12.07 5.39
C LEU A 91 3.99 12.33 6.87
N HIS A 92 5.20 12.80 7.15
CA HIS A 92 5.66 13.19 8.48
C HIS A 92 6.41 14.52 8.39
N GLU A 93 5.90 15.58 9.02
CA GLU A 93 6.50 16.93 8.98
C GLU A 93 6.85 17.37 7.55
N ASP A 94 5.87 17.30 6.63
CA ASP A 94 6.01 17.59 5.20
C ASP A 94 6.98 16.70 4.40
N ASN A 95 7.56 15.68 5.04
CA ASN A 95 8.45 14.72 4.39
C ASN A 95 7.74 13.39 4.17
N ILE A 96 7.90 12.81 2.98
CA ILE A 96 7.38 11.48 2.69
C ILE A 96 8.38 10.44 3.18
N CYS A 97 7.99 9.66 4.18
CA CYS A 97 8.74 8.54 4.71
C CYS A 97 8.22 7.22 4.09
N THR A 98 9.12 6.33 3.73
CA THR A 98 8.80 4.97 3.30
C THR A 98 9.52 4.00 4.22
N THR A 99 8.77 3.25 5.00
CA THR A 99 9.32 2.31 5.99
C THR A 99 8.82 0.92 5.67
N THR A 100 9.71 -0.07 5.66
CA THR A 100 9.26 -1.47 5.58
C THR A 100 8.43 -1.77 6.82
N ILE A 101 7.33 -2.51 6.67
CA ILE A 101 6.51 -2.91 7.81
C ILE A 101 7.34 -3.89 8.66
N ASN A 102 7.94 -3.39 9.75
CA ASN A 102 9.00 -4.08 10.50
C ASN A 102 8.49 -5.04 11.58
N ASP A 103 7.25 -4.86 12.05
CA ASP A 103 6.63 -5.73 13.06
C ASP A 103 6.08 -7.05 12.46
N ALA A 104 6.29 -7.25 11.17
CA ALA A 104 5.84 -8.42 10.43
C ALA A 104 7.01 -9.38 10.14
N GLU A 105 6.78 -10.68 10.33
CA GLU A 105 7.72 -11.73 9.94
C GLU A 105 7.86 -11.75 8.40
N LEU A 106 9.09 -11.64 7.88
CA LEU A 106 9.36 -11.84 6.45
C LEU A 106 9.46 -13.34 6.14
N VAL A 107 8.53 -13.83 5.33
CA VAL A 107 8.52 -15.19 4.79
C VAL A 107 8.88 -15.12 3.30
N VAL A 108 9.92 -15.82 2.88
CA VAL A 108 10.33 -15.91 1.47
C VAL A 108 9.98 -17.29 0.94
N LEU A 109 9.22 -17.34 -0.16
CA LEU A 109 8.79 -18.56 -0.85
C LEU A 109 9.56 -18.78 -2.15
#